data_AF-A0A7R6Z7C8-F1
#
_entry.id   AF-A0A7R6Z7C8-F1
#
_cell.length_a   1.000
_cell.length_b   1.000
_cell.length_c   1.000
_cell.angle_alpha   90.00
_cell.angle_beta   90.00
_cell.angle_gamma   90.00
#
_symmetry.space_group_name_H-M   'P 1'
#
loop_
_entity.id
_entity.type
_entity.pdbx_description
1 polymer ?
#
loop_
_entity_poly.entity_id
_entity_poly.type
_entity_poly.pdbx_seq_one_letter_code
_entity_poly.pdbx_strand_id
1 'polypeptide(L)'
;MESDIATSQEKFELRPVVGLTRGLPLADLKALTIEAIRTHRRLVEKADELFQALPDDYKFGKAAGGAQHLCYIEASIEMHAQMSVVNTLINVLGYIPKASVN
;
A
#
# COMPACT_ATOMS: atom_id res chain seq x y z
N MET A 1 34.57 20.42 -11.24
CA MET A 1 33.10 20.44 -11.30
C MET A 1 32.71 19.17 -12.01
N GLU A 2 32.09 18.25 -11.29
CA GLU A 2 31.10 17.31 -11.81
C GLU A 2 30.51 16.68 -10.54
N SER A 3 29.59 17.40 -9.91
CA SER A 3 28.78 16.84 -8.84
C SER A 3 27.82 15.87 -9.50
N ASP A 4 28.12 14.57 -9.40
CA ASP A 4 27.16 13.50 -9.60
C ASP A 4 26.04 13.68 -8.57
N ILE A 5 25.12 14.58 -8.89
CA ILE A 5 23.79 14.58 -8.33
C ILE A 5 23.10 13.39 -9.01
N ALA A 6 23.47 12.19 -8.57
CA ALA A 6 22.54 11.09 -8.46
C ALA A 6 21.47 11.59 -7.48
N THR A 7 20.58 12.44 -7.97
CA THR A 7 19.28 12.68 -7.37
C THR A 7 18.70 11.29 -7.32
N SER A 8 18.73 10.68 -6.13
CA SER A 8 17.97 9.49 -5.83
C SER A 8 16.57 9.77 -6.36
N GLN A 9 16.29 9.27 -7.56
CA GLN A 9 14.95 9.07 -8.03
C GLN A 9 14.43 8.00 -7.08
N GLU A 10 14.03 8.44 -5.88
CA GLU A 10 13.22 7.63 -4.99
C GLU A 10 12.11 7.12 -5.88
N LYS A 11 12.16 5.82 -6.08
CA LYS A 11 11.47 5.12 -7.13
C LYS A 11 10.00 5.20 -6.77
N PHE A 12 9.34 6.30 -7.16
CA PHE A 12 7.90 6.45 -7.00
C PHE A 12 7.28 5.26 -7.69
N GLU A 13 6.77 4.31 -6.89
CA GLU A 13 6.27 3.04 -7.39
C GLU A 13 5.15 3.27 -8.42
N LEU A 14 4.40 4.38 -8.26
CA LEU A 14 3.31 4.78 -9.14
C LEU A 14 3.47 6.22 -9.65
N ARG A 15 4.24 6.40 -10.74
CA ARG A 15 4.37 7.70 -11.45
C ARG A 15 3.03 8.41 -11.73
N PRO A 16 1.92 7.72 -12.09
CA PRO A 16 0.64 8.38 -12.30
C PRO A 16 0.11 9.12 -11.07
N VAL A 17 0.29 8.56 -9.87
CA VAL A 17 -0.16 9.19 -8.62
C VAL A 17 0.55 10.52 -8.39
N VAL A 18 1.86 10.59 -8.67
CA VAL A 18 2.64 11.84 -8.60
C VAL A 18 2.05 12.92 -9.51
N GLY A 19 1.64 12.54 -10.72
CA GLY A 19 0.99 13.45 -11.66
C GLY A 19 -0.38 13.93 -11.17
N LEU A 20 -1.20 13.02 -10.64
CA LEU A 20 -2.54 13.31 -10.13
C LEU A 20 -2.53 14.24 -8.90
N THR A 21 -1.49 14.15 -8.06
CA THR A 21 -1.38 14.97 -6.84
C THR A 21 -0.64 16.28 -7.05
N ARG A 22 -0.09 16.54 -8.25
CA ARG A 22 0.70 17.74 -8.53
C ARG A 22 -0.18 18.99 -8.41
N GLY A 23 0.27 19.95 -7.61
CA GLY A 23 -0.40 21.24 -7.41
C GLY A 23 -1.53 21.21 -6.38
N LEU A 24 -1.81 20.06 -5.74
CA LEU A 24 -2.75 20.01 -4.63
C LEU A 24 -2.26 20.83 -3.42
N PRO A 25 -3.16 21.48 -2.68
CA PRO A 25 -2.85 22.02 -1.37
C PRO A 25 -2.28 20.93 -0.44
N LEU A 26 -1.30 21.29 0.39
CA LEU A 26 -0.65 20.35 1.31
C LEU A 26 -1.65 19.68 2.27
N ALA A 27 -2.69 20.40 2.68
CA ALA A 27 -3.74 19.87 3.54
C ALA A 27 -4.51 18.72 2.87
N ASP A 28 -4.83 18.85 1.58
CA ASP A 28 -5.58 17.86 0.82
C ASP A 28 -4.70 16.63 0.54
N LEU A 29 -3.43 16.83 0.16
CA LEU A 29 -2.47 15.74 0.01
C LEU A 29 -2.29 14.95 1.31
N LYS A 30 -2.19 15.65 2.44
CA LYS A 30 -2.10 15.02 3.76
C LYS A 30 -3.36 14.21 4.08
N ALA A 31 -4.56 14.74 3.79
CA ALA A 31 -5.82 14.05 4.01
C ALA A 31 -5.92 12.77 3.17
N LEU A 32 -5.56 12.84 1.88
CA LEU A 32 -5.49 11.66 0.99
C LEU A 32 -4.52 10.61 1.51
N THR A 33 -3.34 11.03 1.98
CA THR A 33 -2.32 10.12 2.53
C THR A 33 -2.83 9.44 3.81
N ILE A 34 -3.51 10.16 4.70
CA ILE A 34 -4.11 9.59 5.92
C ILE A 34 -5.17 8.54 5.57
N GLU A 35 -6.06 8.83 4.62
CA GLU A 35 -7.10 7.87 4.23
C GLU A 35 -6.52 6.66 3.49
N ALA A 36 -5.48 6.85 2.68
CA ALA A 36 -4.77 5.74 2.03
C ALA A 36 -4.14 4.79 3.07
N ILE A 37 -3.54 5.34 4.14
CA ILE A 37 -2.99 4.56 5.26
C ILE A 37 -4.10 3.80 5.98
N ARG A 38 -5.24 4.44 6.28
CA ARG A 38 -6.39 3.78 6.93
C ARG A 38 -6.94 2.66 6.05
N THR A 39 -7.07 2.90 4.75
CA THR A 39 -7.51 1.90 3.78
C THR A 39 -6.55 0.71 3.75
N HIS A 40 -5.24 0.96 3.70
CA HIS A 40 -4.25 -0.11 3.75
C HIS A 40 -4.38 -0.96 5.02
N ARG A 41 -4.57 -0.34 6.20
CA ARG A 41 -4.79 -1.09 7.46
C ARG A 41 -6.01 -2.01 7.39
N ARG A 42 -7.15 -1.51 6.88
CA ARG A 42 -8.36 -2.34 6.69
C ARG A 42 -8.12 -3.51 5.72
N LEU A 43 -7.32 -3.30 4.68
CA LEU A 43 -6.97 -4.36 3.73
C LEU A 43 -6.03 -5.41 4.35
N VAL A 44 -5.09 -4.98 5.19
CA VAL A 44 -4.24 -5.89 5.98
C VAL A 44 -5.12 -6.75 6.91
N GLU A 45 -6.04 -6.15 7.65
CA GLU A 45 -6.97 -6.85 8.54
C GLU A 45 -7.79 -7.89 7.77
N LYS A 46 -8.41 -7.50 6.64
CA LYS A 46 -9.16 -8.40 5.76
C LYS A 46 -8.31 -9.56 5.24
N ALA A 47 -7.08 -9.30 4.79
CA ALA A 47 -6.19 -10.34 4.27
C ALA A 47 -5.75 -11.31 5.38
N ASP A 48 -5.48 -10.80 6.59
CA ASP A 48 -5.15 -11.64 7.75
C ASP A 48 -6.34 -12.50 8.17
N GLU A 49 -7.55 -11.93 8.28
CA GLU A 49 -8.77 -12.70 8.57
C GLU A 49 -8.98 -13.86 7.58
N LEU A 50 -8.80 -13.60 6.28
CA LEU A 50 -8.89 -14.62 5.25
C LEU A 50 -7.79 -15.67 5.39
N PHE A 51 -6.56 -15.26 5.70
CA PHE A 51 -5.45 -16.19 5.96
C PHE A 51 -5.74 -17.07 7.17
N GLN A 52 -6.21 -16.49 8.29
CA GLN A 52 -6.54 -17.24 9.50
C GLN A 52 -7.69 -18.23 9.28
N ALA A 53 -8.62 -17.93 8.37
CA ALA A 53 -9.70 -18.83 7.98
C ALA A 53 -9.26 -19.98 7.06
N LEU A 54 -8.07 -19.95 6.46
CA LEU A 54 -7.58 -21.05 5.62
C LEU A 54 -7.31 -22.32 6.44
N PRO A 55 -7.52 -23.51 5.85
CA PRO A 55 -7.05 -24.75 6.46
C PRO A 55 -5.52 -24.77 6.59
N ASP A 56 -5.02 -25.51 7.58
CA ASP A 56 -3.59 -25.60 7.88
C ASP A 56 -2.75 -26.06 6.68
N ASP A 57 -3.25 -27.00 5.87
CA ASP A 57 -2.54 -27.45 4.67
C ASP A 57 -2.28 -26.30 3.67
N TYR A 58 -3.15 -25.30 3.59
CA TYR A 58 -2.91 -24.11 2.77
C TYR A 58 -1.93 -23.15 3.44
N LYS A 59 -2.08 -22.90 4.76
CA LYS A 59 -1.18 -22.02 5.53
C LYS A 59 0.27 -22.52 5.51
N PHE A 60 0.46 -23.83 5.55
CA PHE A 60 1.78 -24.48 5.48
C PHE A 60 2.24 -24.79 4.04
N GLY A 61 1.49 -24.35 3.01
CA GLY A 61 1.87 -24.52 1.60
C GLY A 61 1.84 -25.96 1.09
N LYS A 62 1.13 -26.86 1.77
CA LYS A 62 0.91 -28.26 1.34
C LYS A 62 -0.22 -28.39 0.31
N ALA A 63 -1.14 -27.44 0.28
CA ALA A 63 -2.25 -27.35 -0.67
C ALA A 63 -2.32 -25.96 -1.32
N ALA A 64 -2.84 -25.89 -2.55
CA ALA A 64 -3.01 -24.65 -3.31
C ALA A 64 -4.25 -24.69 -4.23
N GLY A 65 -4.69 -23.53 -4.72
CA GLY A 65 -5.91 -23.39 -5.52
C GLY A 65 -7.23 -23.44 -4.72
N GLY A 66 -8.36 -23.43 -5.42
CA GLY A 66 -9.68 -23.39 -4.81
C GLY A 66 -10.15 -21.99 -4.41
N ALA A 67 -11.46 -21.81 -4.33
CA ALA A 67 -12.08 -20.49 -4.16
C ALA A 67 -11.62 -19.75 -2.90
N GLN A 68 -11.46 -20.44 -1.78
CA GLN A 68 -11.04 -19.83 -0.52
C GLN A 68 -9.60 -19.31 -0.57
N HIS A 69 -8.68 -20.09 -1.12
CA HIS A 69 -7.29 -19.68 -1.28
C HIS A 69 -7.14 -18.54 -2.29
N LEU A 70 -7.88 -18.60 -3.41
CA LEU A 70 -7.89 -17.50 -4.39
C LEU A 70 -8.44 -16.21 -3.78
N CYS A 71 -9.47 -16.27 -2.94
CA CYS A 71 -10.01 -15.09 -2.24
C CYS A 71 -8.97 -14.44 -1.30
N TYR A 72 -8.21 -15.25 -0.55
CA TYR A 72 -7.08 -14.75 0.25
C TYR A 72 -6.00 -14.09 -0.64
N ILE A 73 -5.64 -14.72 -1.76
CA ILE A 73 -4.64 -14.19 -2.69
C ILE A 73 -5.11 -12.84 -3.27
N GLU A 74 -6.36 -12.74 -3.70
CA GLU A 74 -6.95 -11.50 -4.23
C GLU A 74 -6.91 -10.38 -3.19
N ALA A 75 -7.31 -10.67 -1.94
CA ALA A 75 -7.21 -9.69 -0.85
C ALA A 75 -5.76 -9.27 -0.56
N SER A 76 -4.81 -10.20 -0.64
CA SER A 76 -3.38 -9.90 -0.46
C SER A 76 -2.81 -9.05 -1.60
N ILE A 77 -3.23 -9.31 -2.84
CA ILE A 77 -2.87 -8.48 -4.01
C ILE A 77 -3.42 -7.06 -3.84
N GLU A 78 -4.69 -6.92 -3.43
CA GLU A 78 -5.33 -5.63 -3.17
C GLU A 78 -4.57 -4.84 -2.09
N MET A 79 -4.22 -5.50 -0.98
CA MET A 79 -3.43 -4.93 0.11
C MET A 79 -2.05 -4.42 -0.38
N HIS A 80 -1.33 -5.22 -1.17
CA HIS A 80 -0.01 -4.85 -1.70
C HIS A 80 -0.09 -3.74 -2.74
N ALA A 81 -1.08 -3.76 -3.64
CA ALA A 81 -1.31 -2.68 -4.59
C ALA A 81 -1.59 -1.35 -3.87
N GLN A 82 -2.39 -1.39 -2.81
CA GLN A 82 -2.64 -0.20 -1.98
C GLN A 82 -1.39 0.27 -1.23
N MET A 83 -0.49 -0.63 -0.82
CA MET A 83 0.77 -0.24 -0.19
C MET A 83 1.65 0.60 -1.13
N SER A 84 1.68 0.26 -2.42
CA SER A 84 2.39 1.07 -3.43
C SER A 84 1.82 2.48 -3.57
N VAL A 85 0.50 2.64 -3.40
CA VAL A 85 -0.16 3.96 -3.34
C VAL A 85 0.28 4.71 -2.08
N VAL A 86 0.27 4.07 -0.91
CA VAL A 86 0.69 4.66 0.36
C VAL A 86 2.15 5.14 0.30
N ASN A 87 3.07 4.29 -0.17
CA ASN A 87 4.48 4.63 -0.35
C ASN A 87 4.65 5.84 -1.27
N THR A 88 3.95 5.84 -2.40
CA THR A 88 4.03 6.95 -3.36
C THR A 88 3.51 8.25 -2.75
N LEU A 89 2.38 8.23 -2.06
CA LEU A 89 1.81 9.42 -1.40
C LEU A 89 2.69 9.95 -0.28
N ILE A 90 3.29 9.07 0.53
CA ILE A 90 4.26 9.45 1.58
C ILE A 90 5.47 10.14 0.97
N ASN A 91 6.02 9.59 -0.12
CA ASN A 91 7.18 10.19 -0.79
C ASN A 91 6.84 11.57 -1.38
N VAL A 92 5.64 11.73 -1.94
CA VAL A 92 5.18 13.05 -2.44
C VAL A 92 4.94 14.03 -1.28
N LEU A 93 4.40 13.57 -0.15
CA LEU A 93 4.15 14.38 1.04
C LEU A 93 5.43 14.75 1.80
N GLY A 94 6.46 13.90 1.72
CA GLY A 94 7.78 14.08 2.36
C GLY A 94 7.85 13.60 3.81
N TYR A 95 6.77 13.05 4.38
CA TYR A 95 6.74 12.46 5.72
C TYR A 95 5.54 11.54 5.90
N ILE A 96 5.58 10.69 6.93
CA ILE A 96 4.44 9.83 7.31
C ILE A 96 3.51 10.60 8.24
N PRO A 97 2.26 10.92 7.84
CA PRO A 97 1.34 11.61 8.71
C PRO A 97 0.80 10.68 9.79
N LYS A 98 0.49 11.24 10.97
CA LYS A 98 -0.19 10.49 12.03
C LYS A 98 -1.62 10.16 11.58
N ALA A 99 -1.84 8.92 11.17
CA ALA A 99 -3.18 8.35 11.03
C ALA A 99 -3.57 7.72 12.36
N SER A 100 -4.41 8.40 13.14
CA SER A 100 -4.99 7.85 14.36
C SER A 100 -5.62 6.48 14.05
N VAL A 101 -5.36 5.51 14.92
CA VAL A 101 -6.12 4.25 14.98
C VAL A 101 -7.50 4.65 15.48
N ASN A 102 -8.53 4.44 14.66
CA ASN A 102 -9.91 4.53 15.16
C ASN A 102 -10.23 3.24 15.90
#